data_AF-A0A2G4DML0-F1
#
_entry.id   AF-A0A2G4DML0-F1
#
_cell.length_a   1.000
_cell.length_b   1.000
_cell.length_c   1.000
_cell.angle_alpha   90.00
_cell.angle_beta   90.00
_cell.angle_gamma   90.00
#
_symmetry.space_group_name_H-M   'P 1'
#
loop_
_entity.id
_entity.type
_entity.pdbx_description
1 polymer ?
#
loop_
_entity_poly.entity_id
_entity_poly.type
_entity_poly.pdbx_seq_one_letter_code
_entity_poly.pdbx_strand_id
1 'polypeptide(L)'
;MLESCQNAQERWGGVHKLIDRWLLERNELITAYYALSAEPGAFSEKRAPLQEFCGTLVDYVSAGHFEIYEQLTNEAKAFNNQRGLDLADTIYPRLDVITEKLLAFNDLCDEGKCVAEKLKELGSLLHER
;
A
#
# COMPACT_ATOMS: atom_id res chain seq x y z
N MET A 1 -19.42 -18.18 -16.80
CA MET A 1 -20.18 -17.95 -18.04
C MET A 1 -19.65 -16.63 -18.61
N LEU A 2 -18.91 -16.71 -19.71
CA LEU A 2 -18.27 -15.65 -20.53
C LEU A 2 -18.48 -14.18 -20.11
N GLU A 3 -17.51 -13.60 -19.39
CA GLU A 3 -17.29 -12.14 -19.35
C GLU A 3 -15.97 -11.82 -20.07
N SER A 4 -15.99 -11.91 -21.40
CA SER A 4 -14.81 -11.60 -22.21
C SER A 4 -15.21 -10.77 -23.42
N CYS A 5 -15.69 -9.55 -23.16
CA CYS A 5 -15.78 -8.44 -24.12
C CYS A 5 -15.91 -7.12 -23.35
N GLN A 6 -14.95 -6.76 -22.50
CA GLN A 6 -14.80 -5.36 -22.08
C GLN A 6 -14.01 -4.65 -23.17
N ASN A 7 -14.62 -3.62 -23.77
CA ASN A 7 -13.91 -2.78 -24.73
C ASN A 7 -12.69 -2.15 -24.03
N ALA A 8 -11.67 -1.77 -24.80
CA ALA A 8 -10.48 -1.14 -24.25
C ALA A 8 -10.87 -0.01 -23.27
N GLN A 9 -11.75 0.88 -23.68
CA GLN A 9 -12.15 2.07 -22.93
C GLN A 9 -12.75 1.79 -21.54
N GLU A 10 -13.48 0.69 -21.36
CA GLU A 10 -14.01 0.22 -20.07
C GLU A 10 -12.92 -0.38 -19.18
N ARG A 11 -11.97 -1.10 -19.77
CA ARG A 11 -10.82 -1.65 -19.02
C ARG A 11 -9.94 -0.50 -18.49
N TRP A 12 -9.54 0.43 -19.36
CA TRP A 12 -8.65 1.54 -19.01
C TRP A 12 -9.34 2.60 -18.13
N GLY A 13 -10.64 2.85 -18.35
CA GLY A 13 -11.44 3.74 -17.49
C GLY A 13 -11.64 3.19 -16.07
N GLY A 14 -11.56 1.87 -15.89
CA GLY A 14 -11.55 1.20 -14.59
C GLY A 14 -10.23 1.39 -13.83
N VAL A 15 -9.09 1.22 -14.52
CA VAL A 15 -7.76 1.34 -13.89
C VAL A 15 -7.50 2.74 -13.35
N HIS A 16 -7.93 3.80 -14.06
CA HIS A 16 -7.79 5.17 -13.55
C HIS A 16 -8.54 5.38 -12.22
N LYS A 17 -9.79 4.92 -12.11
CA LYS A 17 -10.56 5.02 -10.87
C LYS A 17 -9.93 4.21 -9.73
N LEU A 18 -9.35 3.07 -10.07
CA LEU A 18 -8.64 2.23 -9.12
C LEU A 18 -7.39 2.95 -8.57
N ILE A 19 -6.60 3.59 -9.45
CA ILE A 19 -5.44 4.39 -9.04
C ILE A 19 -5.89 5.57 -8.16
N ASP A 20 -6.96 6.27 -8.53
CA ASP A 20 -7.49 7.40 -7.75
C ASP A 20 -7.90 6.96 -6.34
N ARG A 21 -8.60 5.82 -6.21
CA ARG A 21 -8.94 5.22 -4.91
C ARG A 21 -7.69 4.88 -4.10
N TRP A 22 -6.70 4.26 -4.75
CA TRP A 22 -5.46 3.88 -4.07
C TRP A 22 -4.64 5.08 -3.58
N LEU A 23 -4.67 6.19 -4.33
CA LEU A 23 -4.06 7.46 -3.90
C LEU A 23 -4.81 8.10 -2.73
N LEU A 24 -6.14 7.96 -2.69
CA LEU A 24 -6.94 8.39 -1.54
C LEU A 24 -6.58 7.58 -0.28
N GLU A 25 -6.54 6.26 -0.38
CA GLU A 25 -6.12 5.36 0.71
C GLU A 25 -4.69 5.70 1.19
N ARG A 26 -3.78 6.05 0.28
CA ARG A 26 -2.44 6.53 0.64
C ARG A 26 -2.51 7.81 1.50
N ASN A 27 -3.40 8.73 1.16
CA ASN A 27 -3.55 9.98 1.91
C ASN A 27 -4.11 9.73 3.33
N GLU A 28 -5.08 8.83 3.45
CA GLU A 28 -5.64 8.39 4.72
C GLU A 28 -4.56 7.74 5.60
N LEU A 29 -3.76 6.83 5.02
CA LEU A 29 -2.63 6.20 5.71
C LEU A 29 -1.61 7.22 6.23
N ILE A 30 -1.25 8.21 5.40
CA ILE A 30 -0.32 9.27 5.78
C ILE A 30 -0.89 10.11 6.93
N THR A 31 -2.17 10.46 6.86
CA THR A 31 -2.86 11.24 7.90
C THR A 31 -2.88 10.49 9.23
N ALA A 32 -3.22 9.19 9.21
CA ALA A 32 -3.21 8.33 10.39
C ALA A 32 -1.80 8.19 10.99
N TYR A 33 -0.77 8.03 10.15
CA TYR A 33 0.62 7.99 10.57
C TYR A 33 1.03 9.26 11.35
N TYR A 34 0.68 10.45 10.83
CA TYR A 34 1.00 11.70 11.51
C TYR A 34 0.25 11.87 12.83
N ALA A 35 -1.02 11.46 12.90
CA ALA A 35 -1.80 11.51 14.14
C ALA A 35 -1.19 10.63 15.25
N LEU A 36 -0.67 9.45 14.89
CA LEU A 36 0.06 8.59 15.81
C LEU A 36 1.38 9.21 16.25
N SER A 37 2.14 9.76 15.30
CA SER A 37 3.48 10.32 15.51
C SER A 37 3.52 11.64 16.29
N ALA A 38 2.39 12.36 16.38
CA ALA A 38 2.33 13.69 17.03
C ALA A 38 2.64 13.68 18.53
N GLU A 39 2.36 12.57 19.23
CA GLU A 39 2.58 12.45 20.67
C GLU A 39 3.23 11.09 21.01
N PRO A 40 4.56 10.97 20.89
CA PRO A 40 5.27 9.70 21.10
C PRO A 40 5.16 9.18 22.54
N GLY A 41 5.03 10.08 23.52
CA GLY A 41 4.92 9.72 24.95
C GLY A 41 3.62 9.02 25.34
N ALA A 42 2.55 9.19 24.54
CA ALA A 42 1.26 8.55 24.74
C ALA A 42 1.06 7.33 23.85
N PHE A 43 2.10 6.88 23.13
CA PHE A 43 1.97 5.85 22.09
C PHE A 43 1.41 4.53 22.62
N SER A 44 1.83 4.11 23.82
CA SER A 44 1.31 2.91 24.50
C SER A 44 -0.18 3.00 24.89
N GLU A 45 -0.73 4.22 24.95
CA GLU A 45 -2.14 4.48 25.30
C GLU A 45 -3.04 4.56 24.05
N LYS A 46 -2.45 4.75 22.86
CA LYS A 46 -3.16 4.92 21.57
C LYS A 46 -3.58 3.60 20.92
N ARG A 47 -4.14 2.65 21.69
CA ARG A 47 -4.47 1.31 21.17
C ARG A 47 -5.46 1.33 19.99
N ALA A 48 -6.56 2.07 20.11
CA ALA A 48 -7.56 2.13 19.04
C ALA A 48 -7.04 2.86 17.78
N PRO A 49 -6.42 4.06 17.87
CA PRO A 49 -5.79 4.70 16.71
C PRO A 49 -4.70 3.85 16.05
N LEU A 50 -3.94 3.09 16.84
CA LEU A 50 -2.92 2.19 16.31
C LEU A 50 -3.53 1.04 15.51
N GLN A 51 -4.62 0.45 16.02
CA GLN A 51 -5.32 -0.63 15.33
C GLN A 51 -5.96 -0.14 14.02
N GLU A 52 -6.55 1.05 14.02
CA GLU A 52 -7.09 1.69 12.81
C GLU A 52 -5.99 1.93 11.77
N PHE A 53 -4.86 2.52 12.18
CA PHE A 53 -3.70 2.71 11.31
C PHE A 53 -3.19 1.40 10.71
N CYS A 54 -3.08 0.35 11.52
CA CYS A 54 -2.62 -0.96 11.07
C CYS A 54 -3.60 -1.58 10.06
N GLY A 55 -4.90 -1.43 10.27
CA GLY A 55 -5.93 -1.82 9.28
C GLY A 55 -5.74 -1.09 7.96
N THR A 56 -5.68 0.24 7.97
CA THR A 56 -5.45 1.05 6.76
C THR A 56 -4.12 0.71 6.08
N LEU A 57 -3.07 0.42 6.85
CA LEU A 57 -1.77 0.00 6.33
C LEU A 57 -1.88 -1.31 5.55
N VAL A 58 -2.51 -2.33 6.15
CA VAL A 58 -2.70 -3.65 5.53
C VAL A 58 -3.56 -3.53 4.28
N ASP A 59 -4.65 -2.77 4.33
CA ASP A 59 -5.53 -2.54 3.17
C ASP A 59 -4.76 -1.88 2.02
N TYR A 60 -4.00 -0.80 2.30
CA TYR A 60 -3.23 -0.07 1.30
C TYR A 60 -2.15 -0.91 0.62
N VAL A 61 -1.39 -1.72 1.38
CA VAL A 61 -0.35 -2.58 0.80
C VAL A 61 -0.95 -3.77 0.04
N SER A 62 -2.09 -4.29 0.51
CA SER A 62 -2.81 -5.40 -0.12
C SER A 62 -3.42 -4.97 -1.46
N ALA A 63 -4.05 -3.79 -1.52
CA ALA A 63 -4.55 -3.22 -2.77
C ALA A 63 -3.44 -3.12 -3.82
N GLY A 64 -2.26 -2.65 -3.41
CA GLY A 64 -1.06 -2.61 -4.27
C GLY A 64 -0.74 -3.96 -4.90
N HIS A 65 -0.54 -4.99 -4.07
CA HIS A 65 -0.10 -6.33 -4.49
C HIS A 65 -1.15 -7.11 -5.27
N PHE A 66 -2.40 -7.10 -4.82
CA PHE A 66 -3.44 -7.98 -5.35
C PHE A 66 -4.31 -7.34 -6.43
N GLU A 67 -4.18 -6.03 -6.67
CA GLU A 67 -5.02 -5.33 -7.64
C GLU A 67 -4.20 -4.39 -8.52
N ILE A 68 -3.49 -3.42 -7.93
CA ILE A 68 -2.86 -2.33 -8.68
C ILE A 68 -1.72 -2.82 -9.58
N TYR A 69 -0.76 -3.56 -9.02
CA TYR A 69 0.45 -3.97 -9.75
C TYR A 69 0.13 -4.90 -10.92
N GLU A 70 -0.80 -5.83 -10.71
CA GLU A 70 -1.27 -6.71 -11.77
C GLU A 70 -1.93 -5.91 -12.90
N GLN A 71 -2.84 -4.98 -12.57
CA GLN A 71 -3.51 -4.17 -13.59
C GLN A 71 -2.51 -3.30 -14.37
N LEU A 72 -1.59 -2.60 -13.70
CA LEU A 72 -0.54 -1.81 -14.36
C LEU A 72 0.36 -2.65 -15.27
N THR A 73 0.71 -3.87 -14.84
CA THR A 73 1.51 -4.79 -15.65
C THR A 73 0.75 -5.27 -16.88
N ASN A 74 -0.53 -5.62 -16.72
CA ASN A 74 -1.38 -6.06 -17.83
C ASN A 74 -1.61 -4.93 -18.84
N GLU A 75 -1.78 -3.71 -18.37
CA GLU A 75 -1.84 -2.50 -19.17
C GLU A 75 -0.56 -2.27 -19.98
N ALA A 76 0.61 -2.34 -19.32
CA ALA A 76 1.89 -2.20 -19.99
C ALA A 76 2.10 -3.26 -21.08
N LYS A 77 1.71 -4.52 -20.82
CA LYS A 77 1.73 -5.61 -21.84
C LYS A 77 0.81 -5.29 -23.02
N ALA A 78 -0.43 -4.87 -22.75
CA ALA A 78 -1.41 -4.59 -23.81
C ALA A 78 -1.00 -3.43 -24.74
N PHE A 79 -0.25 -2.45 -24.23
CA PHE A 79 0.31 -1.36 -25.02
C PHE A 79 1.74 -1.61 -25.54
N ASN A 80 2.31 -2.81 -25.35
CA ASN A 80 3.70 -3.11 -25.68
C ASN A 80 4.71 -2.12 -25.07
N ASN A 81 4.42 -1.63 -23.85
CA ASN A 81 5.28 -0.71 -23.12
C ASN A 81 6.41 -1.47 -22.40
N GLN A 82 7.41 -1.91 -23.16
CA GLN A 82 8.53 -2.68 -22.62
C GLN A 82 9.27 -1.94 -21.49
N ARG A 83 9.47 -0.63 -21.64
CA ARG A 83 10.13 0.20 -20.62
C ARG A 83 9.37 0.18 -19.28
N GLY A 84 8.05 0.15 -19.31
CA GLY A 84 7.22 0.03 -18.10
C GLY A 84 7.38 -1.33 -17.42
N LEU A 85 7.47 -2.41 -18.20
CA LEU A 85 7.70 -3.76 -17.70
C LEU A 85 9.09 -3.93 -17.08
N ASP A 86 10.14 -3.45 -17.76
CA ASP A 86 11.52 -3.52 -17.24
C ASP A 86 11.66 -2.74 -15.92
N LEU A 87 10.96 -1.60 -15.81
CA LEU A 87 10.91 -0.84 -14.57
C LEU A 87 10.19 -1.62 -13.47
N ALA A 88 9.04 -2.22 -13.77
CA ALA A 88 8.28 -3.05 -12.83
C ALA A 88 9.14 -4.19 -12.27
N ASP A 89 9.85 -4.92 -13.13
CA ASP A 89 10.76 -6.00 -12.75
C ASP A 89 11.89 -5.54 -11.80
N THR A 90 12.28 -4.26 -11.89
CA THR A 90 13.32 -3.68 -11.03
C THR A 90 12.75 -3.24 -9.68
N ILE A 91 11.53 -2.69 -9.65
CA ILE A 91 10.96 -2.08 -8.42
C ILE A 91 10.15 -3.06 -7.58
N TYR A 92 9.44 -4.03 -8.18
CA TYR A 92 8.58 -4.96 -7.46
C TYR A 92 9.30 -5.74 -6.35
N PRO A 93 10.53 -6.27 -6.56
CA PRO A 93 11.25 -6.93 -5.48
C PRO A 93 11.51 -6.01 -4.27
N ARG A 94 11.73 -4.71 -4.49
CA ARG A 94 11.92 -3.75 -3.40
C ARG A 94 10.59 -3.47 -2.68
N LEU A 95 9.50 -3.37 -3.42
CA LEU A 95 8.15 -3.18 -2.88
C LEU A 95 7.73 -4.39 -2.03
N ASP A 96 8.06 -5.61 -2.44
CA ASP A 96 7.83 -6.85 -1.68
C ASP A 96 8.54 -6.79 -0.32
N VAL A 97 9.84 -6.49 -0.32
CA VAL A 97 10.64 -6.38 0.91
C VAL A 97 10.11 -5.28 1.83
N ILE A 98 9.62 -4.17 1.27
CA ILE A 98 8.99 -3.12 2.08
C ILE A 98 7.69 -3.64 2.67
N THR A 99 6.81 -4.25 1.87
CA THR A 99 5.53 -4.81 2.34
C THR A 99 5.74 -5.82 3.46
N GLU A 100 6.70 -6.74 3.34
CA GLU A 100 7.01 -7.71 4.40
C GLU A 100 7.34 -7.01 5.74
N LYS A 101 8.12 -5.92 5.70
CA LYS A 101 8.44 -5.15 6.91
C LYS A 101 7.24 -4.41 7.48
N LEU A 102 6.33 -3.94 6.63
CA LEU A 102 5.09 -3.30 7.04
C LEU A 102 4.13 -4.30 7.72
N LEU A 103 4.02 -5.50 7.16
CA LEU A 103 3.22 -6.59 7.75
C LEU A 103 3.82 -7.07 9.07
N ALA A 104 5.15 -7.21 9.15
CA ALA A 104 5.82 -7.56 10.40
C ALA A 104 5.57 -6.52 11.52
N PHE A 105 5.42 -5.24 11.15
CA PHE A 105 4.99 -4.22 12.11
C PHE A 105 3.55 -4.41 12.56
N ASN A 106 2.62 -4.72 11.64
CA ASN A 106 1.24 -5.05 12.00
C ASN A 106 1.19 -6.19 13.02
N ASP A 107 1.94 -7.26 12.79
CA ASP A 107 1.99 -8.42 13.70
C ASP A 107 2.52 -8.02 15.09
N LEU A 108 3.54 -7.15 15.15
CA LEU A 108 4.05 -6.60 16.42
C LEU A 108 3.00 -5.76 17.16
N CYS A 109 2.15 -5.02 16.43
CA CYS A 109 1.03 -4.27 17.00
C CYS A 109 -0.03 -5.20 17.58
N ASP A 110 -0.39 -6.26 16.85
CA ASP A 110 -1.37 -7.27 17.30
C ASP A 110 -0.90 -7.99 18.57
N GLU A 111 0.41 -8.23 18.70
CA GLU A 111 1.04 -8.75 19.92
C GLU A 111 1.15 -7.73 21.07
N GLY A 112 0.80 -6.47 20.84
CA GLY A 112 0.93 -5.39 21.83
C GLY A 112 2.36 -4.96 22.11
N LYS A 113 3.31 -5.28 21.22
CA LYS A 113 4.75 -4.99 21.33
C LYS A 113 5.20 -3.80 20.48
N CYS A 114 4.26 -3.10 19.86
CA CYS A 114 4.56 -1.93 19.05
C CYS A 114 5.11 -0.77 19.88
N VAL A 115 6.16 -0.13 19.38
CA VAL A 115 6.83 1.01 20.01
C VAL A 115 7.05 2.14 19.02
N ALA A 116 7.15 3.37 19.52
CA ALA A 116 7.23 4.58 18.69
C ALA A 116 8.46 4.58 17.76
N GLU A 117 9.57 3.97 18.17
CA GLU A 117 10.77 3.81 17.34
C GLU A 117 10.49 2.98 16.09
N LYS A 118 9.71 1.89 16.24
CA LYS A 118 9.31 1.03 15.12
C LYS A 118 8.32 1.72 14.18
N LEU A 119 7.41 2.53 14.72
CA LEU A 119 6.56 3.39 13.89
C LEU A 119 7.41 4.36 13.06
N LYS A 120 8.45 4.97 13.64
CA LYS A 120 9.34 5.90 12.93
C LYS A 120 10.15 5.21 11.82
N GLU A 121 10.68 4.02 12.08
CA GLU A 121 11.32 3.18 11.06
C GLU A 121 10.35 2.88 9.91
N LEU A 122 9.11 2.53 10.23
CA LEU A 122 8.05 2.27 9.27
C LEU A 122 7.72 3.49 8.40
N GLY A 123 7.68 4.69 8.99
CA GLY A 123 7.46 5.93 8.23
C GLY A 123 8.51 6.19 7.15
N SER A 124 9.77 5.80 7.39
CA SER A 124 10.84 5.92 6.38
C SER A 124 10.65 4.92 5.24
N LEU A 125 10.20 3.70 5.54
CA LEU A 125 9.87 2.69 4.54
C LEU A 125 8.65 3.09 3.69
N LEU A 126 7.63 3.68 4.30
CA LEU A 126 6.46 4.22 3.59
C LEU A 126 6.80 5.41 2.68
N HIS A 127 7.81 6.20 3.05
CA HIS A 127 8.29 7.32 2.22
C HIS A 127 9.10 6.84 1.01
N GLU A 128 9.87 5.76 1.18
CA GLU A 128 10.64 5.14 0.08
C GLU A 128 9.72 4.47 -0.95
N ARG A 129 8.61 3.86 -0.48
CA ARG A 129 7.64 3.13 -1.29
C ARG A 129 6.80 4.04 -2.20
#